data_AF-A0A2P2LZX1-F1
#
_entry.id   AF-A0A2P2LZX1-F1
#
_cell.length_a   1.000
_cell.length_b   1.000
_cell.length_c   1.000
_cell.angle_alpha   90.00
_cell.angle_beta   90.00
_cell.angle_gamma   90.00
#
_symmetry.space_group_name_H-M   'P 1'
#
loop_
_entity.id
_entity.type
_entity.pdbx_description
1 polymer ?
#
loop_
_entity_poly.entity_id
_entity_poly.type
_entity_poly.pdbx_seq_one_letter_code
_entity_poly.pdbx_strand_id
1 'polypeptide(L)'
;MELLQLLTTIFALLISHKCISDYQLEPWFGSRYIEEDIPHSLMDLWRDPPDVDVSLHLPLTNDFIPCDFSIHADSPNNGPADTASPRCIVDEPLMKFWYKLDGTFKVPRANTYFCINLKGGYNDVKNCLLTELFIILLKDEMNELIYQVDCIVFVTEFFIHM
;
A
#
# COMPACT_ATOMS: atom_id res chain seq x y z
N MET A 1 -29.51 0.13 -11.75
CA MET A 1 -29.73 -0.59 -13.02
C MET A 1 -29.15 0.18 -14.21
N GLU A 2 -29.43 1.48 -14.38
CA GLU A 2 -28.89 2.28 -15.51
C GLU A 2 -27.36 2.52 -15.47
N LEU A 3 -26.75 2.68 -14.29
CA LEU A 3 -25.30 2.89 -14.14
C LEU A 3 -24.45 1.67 -14.57
N LEU A 4 -24.96 0.45 -14.42
CA LEU A 4 -24.30 -0.78 -14.87
C LEU A 4 -24.37 -0.95 -16.40
N GLN A 5 -25.45 -0.47 -17.04
CA GLN A 5 -25.60 -0.49 -18.50
C GLN A 5 -24.68 0.49 -19.23
N LEU A 6 -24.30 1.61 -18.59
CA LEU A 6 -23.36 2.58 -19.15
C LEU A 6 -21.92 2.04 -19.19
N LEU A 7 -21.50 1.24 -18.22
CA LEU A 7 -20.17 0.63 -18.17
C LEU A 7 -19.96 -0.47 -19.22
N THR A 8 -21.02 -1.12 -19.69
CA THR A 8 -20.95 -2.20 -20.69
C THR A 8 -20.74 -1.73 -22.13
N THR A 9 -20.82 -0.42 -22.42
CA THR A 9 -20.89 0.06 -23.81
C THR A 9 -19.51 0.27 -24.46
N ILE A 10 -18.42 0.36 -23.70
CA ILE A 10 -17.05 0.41 -24.24
C ILE A 10 -16.13 -0.41 -23.33
N PHE A 11 -15.99 -1.71 -23.61
CA PHE A 11 -15.00 -2.57 -22.96
C PHE A 11 -13.84 -2.82 -23.93
N ALA A 12 -12.66 -2.28 -23.61
CA ALA A 12 -11.43 -2.58 -24.31
C ALA A 12 -10.49 -3.32 -23.34
N LEU A 13 -10.04 -4.51 -23.74
CA LEU A 13 -9.10 -5.31 -22.95
C LEU A 13 -7.69 -5.15 -23.52
N LEU A 14 -6.79 -4.57 -22.72
CA LEU A 14 -5.39 -4.43 -23.08
C LEU A 14 -4.57 -5.54 -22.42
N ILE A 15 -3.89 -6.34 -23.24
CA ILE A 15 -3.04 -7.43 -22.77
C ILE A 15 -1.60 -7.15 -23.23
N SER A 16 -0.67 -7.06 -22.28
CA SER A 16 0.75 -6.93 -22.58
C SER A 16 1.41 -8.31 -22.57
N HIS A 17 1.89 -8.77 -23.72
CA HIS A 17 2.59 -10.05 -23.86
C HIS A 17 3.92 -9.88 -24.59
N LYS A 18 4.97 -10.55 -24.08
CA LYS A 18 6.36 -10.35 -24.56
C LYS A 18 6.65 -11.01 -25.91
N CYS A 19 5.84 -11.98 -26.32
CA CYS A 19 6.04 -12.75 -27.55
C CYS A 19 4.80 -12.60 -28.44
N ILE A 20 4.89 -11.71 -29.42
CA ILE A 20 3.82 -11.47 -30.39
C ILE A 20 4.44 -11.58 -31.77
N SER A 21 3.96 -12.55 -32.56
CA SER A 21 4.22 -12.66 -33.99
C SER A 21 3.05 -12.03 -34.74
N ASP A 22 3.33 -11.25 -35.79
CA ASP A 22 2.35 -10.46 -36.58
C ASP A 22 1.74 -9.28 -35.81
N TYR A 23 2.43 -8.13 -35.79
CA TYR A 23 2.06 -6.95 -35.00
C TYR A 23 1.99 -5.69 -35.85
N GLN A 24 1.19 -4.74 -35.39
CA GLN A 24 1.16 -3.37 -35.87
C GLN A 24 2.09 -2.49 -35.02
N LEU A 25 2.51 -1.36 -35.59
CA LEU A 25 3.34 -0.36 -34.90
C LEU A 25 2.53 0.91 -34.72
N GLU A 26 2.44 1.36 -33.47
CA GLU A 26 1.87 2.65 -33.15
C GLU A 26 2.77 3.78 -33.73
N PRO A 27 2.21 4.77 -34.46
CA PRO A 27 2.99 5.75 -35.24
C PRO A 27 4.01 6.60 -34.47
N TRP A 28 3.76 6.92 -33.19
CA TRP A 28 4.58 7.88 -32.45
C TRP A 28 5.71 7.22 -31.66
N PHE A 29 5.41 6.14 -30.95
CA PHE A 29 6.35 5.45 -30.08
C PHE A 29 6.89 4.15 -30.68
N GLY A 30 6.31 3.67 -31.79
CA GLY A 30 6.67 2.38 -32.36
C GLY A 30 6.32 1.20 -31.47
N SER A 31 5.34 1.37 -30.57
CA SER A 31 4.86 0.31 -29.71
C SER A 31 4.22 -0.80 -30.55
N ARG A 32 4.63 -2.04 -30.29
CA ARG A 32 4.09 -3.22 -30.97
C ARG A 32 2.78 -3.62 -30.32
N TYR A 33 1.72 -3.76 -31.12
CA TYR A 33 0.40 -4.18 -30.63
C TYR A 33 -0.33 -5.04 -31.66
N ILE A 34 -1.34 -5.75 -31.19
CA ILE A 34 -2.36 -6.42 -32.01
C ILE A 34 -3.71 -5.87 -31.56
N GLU A 35 -4.59 -5.65 -32.52
CA GLU A 35 -5.99 -5.34 -32.29
C GLU A 35 -6.84 -6.50 -32.85
N GLU A 36 -7.66 -7.09 -31.99
CA GLU A 36 -8.53 -8.21 -32.32
C GLU A 36 -9.90 -7.98 -31.69
N ASP A 37 -10.95 -8.39 -32.39
CA ASP A 37 -12.29 -8.41 -31.84
C ASP A 37 -12.38 -9.47 -30.74
N ILE A 38 -12.96 -9.10 -29.59
CA ILE A 38 -13.21 -10.06 -28.51
C ILE A 38 -14.26 -11.08 -29.00
N PRO A 39 -13.97 -12.39 -28.98
CA PRO A 39 -14.92 -13.40 -29.45
C PRO A 39 -16.27 -13.32 -28.73
N HIS A 40 -17.38 -13.38 -29.48
CA HIS A 40 -18.73 -13.32 -28.91
C HIS A 40 -18.98 -14.37 -27.83
N SER A 41 -18.47 -15.59 -28.02
CA SER A 41 -18.57 -16.67 -27.01
C SER A 41 -17.95 -16.30 -25.66
N LEU A 42 -16.84 -15.53 -25.66
CA LEU A 42 -16.18 -15.07 -24.46
C LEU A 42 -16.97 -13.93 -23.80
N MET A 43 -17.54 -13.03 -24.61
CA MET A 43 -18.43 -11.96 -24.13
C MET A 43 -19.70 -12.52 -23.48
N ASP A 44 -20.28 -13.56 -24.05
CA ASP A 44 -21.46 -14.23 -23.50
C ASP A 44 -21.12 -14.92 -22.16
N LEU A 45 -19.95 -15.58 -22.07
CA LEU A 45 -19.45 -16.17 -20.84
C LEU A 45 -19.21 -15.14 -19.73
N TRP A 46 -18.66 -13.97 -20.04
CA TRP A 46 -18.45 -12.91 -19.05
C TRP A 46 -19.75 -12.22 -18.63
N ARG A 47 -20.76 -12.19 -19.52
CA ARG A 47 -22.07 -11.61 -19.22
C ARG A 47 -22.85 -12.47 -18.21
N ASP A 48 -22.79 -13.79 -18.36
CA ASP A 48 -23.49 -14.75 -17.51
C ASP A 48 -22.56 -15.93 -17.17
N PRO A 49 -21.59 -15.73 -16.25
CA PRO A 49 -20.68 -16.80 -15.86
C PRO A 49 -21.45 -17.91 -15.13
N PRO A 50 -21.13 -19.20 -15.40
CA PRO A 50 -21.90 -20.32 -14.86
C PRO A 50 -21.83 -20.43 -13.33
N ASP A 51 -20.71 -20.02 -12.74
CA ASP A 51 -20.48 -20.01 -11.30
C ASP A 51 -19.71 -18.73 -10.92
N VAL A 52 -20.08 -18.14 -9.79
CA VAL A 52 -19.33 -17.04 -9.16
C VAL A 52 -18.59 -17.63 -7.95
N ASP A 53 -17.27 -17.43 -7.91
CA ASP A 53 -16.46 -17.89 -6.79
C ASP A 53 -16.91 -17.23 -5.48
N VAL A 54 -17.15 -18.04 -4.45
CA VAL A 54 -17.55 -17.57 -3.11
C VAL A 54 -16.47 -16.74 -2.42
N SER A 55 -15.21 -16.83 -2.88
CA SER A 55 -14.12 -15.97 -2.44
C SER A 55 -14.28 -14.51 -2.90
N LEU A 56 -15.10 -14.25 -3.93
CA LEU A 56 -15.44 -12.90 -4.37
C LEU A 56 -16.60 -12.37 -3.54
N HIS A 57 -16.27 -11.68 -2.46
CA HIS A 57 -17.22 -11.01 -1.60
C HIS A 57 -16.95 -9.51 -1.54
N LEU A 58 -17.93 -8.76 -1.04
CA LEU A 58 -17.70 -7.35 -0.71
C LEU A 58 -16.63 -7.24 0.39
N PRO A 59 -15.82 -6.17 0.39
CA PRO A 59 -14.87 -5.94 1.46
C PRO A 59 -15.54 -5.95 2.82
N LEU A 60 -14.84 -6.46 3.83
CA LEU A 60 -15.28 -6.38 5.22
C LEU A 60 -15.31 -4.92 5.68
N THR A 61 -16.01 -4.67 6.79
CA THR A 61 -15.97 -3.36 7.44
C THR A 61 -14.53 -3.02 7.81
N ASN A 62 -14.10 -1.80 7.49
CA ASN A 62 -12.75 -1.33 7.79
C ASN A 62 -12.68 -0.86 9.25
N ASP A 63 -12.08 -1.68 10.12
CA ASP A 63 -11.95 -1.40 11.55
C ASP A 63 -10.92 -0.31 11.88
N PHE A 64 -10.13 0.13 10.90
CA PHE A 64 -9.13 1.18 11.12
C PHE A 64 -9.72 2.60 11.10
N ILE A 65 -10.97 2.78 10.64
CA ILE A 65 -11.61 4.10 10.56
C ILE A 65 -11.59 4.77 11.96
N PRO A 66 -10.88 5.91 12.13
CA PRO A 66 -10.72 6.52 13.43
C PRO A 66 -12.05 7.10 13.91
N CYS A 67 -12.40 6.79 15.16
CA CYS A 67 -13.62 7.27 15.80
C CYS A 67 -13.35 8.30 16.92
N ASP A 68 -12.12 8.35 17.44
CA ASP A 68 -11.68 9.32 18.45
C ASP A 68 -10.69 10.32 17.83
N PHE A 69 -10.98 11.61 18.02
CA PHE A 69 -10.18 12.73 17.52
C PHE A 69 -9.75 13.66 18.67
N SER A 70 -9.79 13.19 19.91
CA SER A 70 -9.39 13.96 21.08
C SER A 70 -7.90 14.34 21.02
N ILE A 71 -7.60 15.57 21.45
CA ILE A 71 -6.25 16.12 21.44
C ILE A 71 -5.67 16.05 22.85
N HIS A 72 -4.63 15.26 23.02
CA HIS A 72 -4.00 15.07 24.34
C HIS A 72 -2.95 16.12 24.69
N ALA A 73 -2.60 17.03 23.78
CA ALA A 73 -1.53 18.02 23.98
C ALA A 73 -1.79 18.95 25.19
N ASP A 74 -3.05 19.24 25.50
CA ASP A 74 -3.44 20.22 26.54
C ASP A 74 -3.68 19.61 27.94
N SER A 75 -3.37 18.33 28.14
CA SER A 75 -3.55 17.68 29.45
C SER A 75 -2.56 18.23 30.49
N PRO A 76 -3.02 18.60 31.71
CA PRO A 76 -2.18 19.17 32.77
C PRO A 76 -1.13 18.20 33.32
N ASN A 77 -1.22 16.90 33.00
CA ASN A 77 -0.24 15.88 33.38
C ASN A 77 0.92 15.74 32.40
N ASN A 78 0.89 16.44 31.27
CA ASN A 78 2.00 16.45 30.34
C ASN A 78 3.04 17.41 30.90
N GLY A 79 4.22 16.88 31.27
CA GLY A 79 5.37 17.66 31.75
C GLY A 79 5.74 18.82 30.81
N PRO A 80 6.70 19.67 31.19
CA PRO A 80 6.88 21.01 30.63
C PRO A 80 6.72 21.03 29.11
N ALA A 81 5.70 21.77 28.66
CA ALA A 81 5.49 22.09 27.26
C ALA A 81 6.78 22.70 26.69
N ASP A 82 7.14 22.30 25.47
CA ASP A 82 8.29 22.82 24.70
C ASP A 82 9.69 22.33 25.09
N THR A 83 9.95 21.03 24.95
CA THR A 83 11.27 20.62 24.42
C THR A 83 11.25 20.72 22.89
N ALA A 84 12.04 21.64 22.34
CA ALA A 84 12.20 21.80 20.89
C ALA A 84 12.61 20.50 20.18
N SER A 85 13.27 19.59 20.91
CA SER A 85 13.80 18.32 20.40
C SER A 85 13.10 17.09 21.02
N PRO A 86 13.06 15.94 20.32
CA PRO A 86 12.59 14.68 20.87
C PRO A 86 13.41 14.24 22.11
N ARG A 87 12.74 13.61 23.07
CA ARG A 87 13.38 13.01 24.26
C ARG A 87 13.52 11.50 24.11
N CYS A 88 14.65 10.94 24.49
CA CYS A 88 14.81 9.49 24.61
C CYS A 88 14.07 9.02 25.86
N ILE A 89 13.08 8.15 25.71
CA ILE A 89 12.32 7.58 26.85
C ILE A 89 12.62 6.10 27.08
N VAL A 90 13.27 5.44 26.13
CA VAL A 90 13.84 4.09 26.29
C VAL A 90 15.23 4.08 25.67
N ASP A 91 16.22 3.66 26.45
CA ASP A 91 17.62 3.52 26.01
C ASP A 91 18.16 2.17 26.50
N GLU A 92 18.05 1.15 25.65
CA GLU A 92 18.46 -0.22 25.92
C GLU A 92 19.46 -0.68 24.84
N PRO A 93 20.28 -1.73 25.10
CA PRO A 93 21.34 -2.16 24.18
C PRO A 93 20.92 -2.44 22.73
N LEU A 94 19.65 -2.80 22.49
CA LEU A 94 19.11 -3.13 21.17
C LEU A 94 17.98 -2.19 20.71
N MET A 95 17.59 -1.20 21.54
CA MET A 95 16.42 -0.39 21.26
C MET A 95 16.56 1.02 21.83
N LYS A 96 16.28 2.02 21.00
CA LYS A 96 16.13 3.42 21.43
C LYS A 96 14.78 3.93 20.98
N PHE A 97 14.02 4.51 21.92
CA PHE A 97 12.72 5.10 21.62
C PHE A 97 12.72 6.58 21.94
N TRP A 98 12.43 7.39 20.93
CA TRP A 98 12.38 8.84 21.01
C TRP A 98 10.94 9.31 20.89
N TYR A 99 10.55 10.22 21.77
CA TYR A 99 9.20 10.75 21.85
C TYR A 99 9.22 12.27 21.84
N LYS A 100 8.31 12.87 21.07
CA LYS A 100 7.98 14.29 21.12
C LYS A 100 6.47 14.44 21.00
N LEU A 101 5.84 15.08 21.97
CA LEU A 101 4.44 15.46 21.89
C LEU A 101 4.31 16.68 20.98
N ASP A 102 3.32 16.66 20.07
CA ASP A 102 3.03 17.84 19.25
C ASP A 102 2.35 18.93 20.08
N GLY A 103 3.06 20.02 20.32
CA GLY A 103 2.50 21.24 20.91
C GLY A 103 2.11 22.31 19.89
N THR A 104 2.48 22.13 18.61
CA THR A 104 2.37 23.17 17.57
C THR A 104 1.10 23.04 16.76
N PHE A 105 0.83 21.88 16.16
CA PHE A 105 -0.30 21.71 15.24
C PHE A 105 -1.57 21.25 15.97
N LYS A 106 -1.43 20.51 17.07
CA LYS A 106 -2.53 20.05 17.92
C LYS A 106 -3.63 19.35 17.12
N VAL A 107 -3.21 18.50 16.19
CA VAL A 107 -4.12 17.67 15.38
C VAL A 107 -4.12 16.23 15.89
N PRO A 108 -5.20 15.45 15.70
CA PRO A 108 -5.26 14.03 16.07
C PRO A 108 -4.45 13.18 15.07
N ARG A 109 -3.16 13.48 14.95
CA ARG A 109 -2.20 12.80 14.07
C ARG A 109 -0.92 12.55 14.86
N ALA A 110 -0.36 11.36 14.68
CA ALA A 110 0.96 11.01 15.16
C ALA A 110 1.80 10.51 13.99
N ASN A 111 3.10 10.81 14.03
CA ASN A 111 4.06 10.26 13.09
C ASN A 111 4.96 9.29 13.85
N THR A 112 5.03 8.04 13.38
CA THR A 112 5.87 7.00 13.97
C THR A 112 6.90 6.55 12.95
N TYR A 113 8.16 6.57 13.34
CA TYR A 113 9.28 6.14 12.50
C TYR A 113 10.00 4.98 13.16
N PHE A 114 10.21 3.90 12.41
CA PHE A 114 10.96 2.74 12.87
C PHE A 114 12.22 2.60 12.02
N CYS A 115 13.37 2.46 12.67
CA CYS A 115 14.64 2.15 12.02
C CYS A 115 15.14 0.84 12.60
N ILE A 116 15.26 -0.19 11.74
CA ILE A 116 15.69 -1.53 12.13
C ILE A 116 17.05 -1.80 11.50
N ASN A 117 18.08 -1.93 12.35
CA ASN A 117 19.44 -2.21 11.91
C ASN A 117 19.73 -3.71 11.95
N LEU A 118 19.80 -4.36 10.79
CA LEU A 118 20.13 -5.78 10.68
C LEU A 118 21.65 -5.98 10.56
N LYS A 119 22.27 -6.52 11.61
CA LYS A 119 23.70 -6.90 11.55
C LYS A 119 23.92 -7.95 10.46
N GLY A 120 24.78 -7.65 9.51
CA GLY A 120 25.14 -8.58 8.44
C GLY A 120 24.20 -8.61 7.24
N GLY A 121 23.07 -7.90 7.28
CA GLY A 121 22.10 -7.85 6.19
C GLY A 121 22.69 -7.37 4.86
N TYR A 122 23.73 -6.54 4.92
CA TYR A 122 24.38 -5.95 3.75
C TYR A 122 25.89 -6.23 3.65
N ASN A 123 26.39 -7.25 4.35
CA ASN A 123 27.83 -7.54 4.35
C ASN A 123 28.34 -8.14 3.03
N ASP A 124 27.46 -8.80 2.26
CA ASP A 124 27.77 -9.39 0.97
C ASP A 124 26.54 -9.36 0.06
N VAL A 125 26.77 -9.56 -1.25
CA VAL A 125 25.72 -9.49 -2.28
C VAL A 125 24.57 -10.46 -2.00
N LYS A 126 24.87 -11.65 -1.46
CA LYS A 126 23.85 -12.66 -1.19
C LYS A 126 22.93 -12.20 -0.05
N ASN A 127 23.50 -11.70 1.05
CA ASN A 127 22.72 -11.20 2.19
C ASN A 127 21.91 -9.96 1.80
N CYS A 128 22.46 -9.07 0.96
CA CYS A 128 21.70 -7.94 0.43
C CYS A 128 20.45 -8.42 -0.32
N LEU A 129 20.62 -9.39 -1.23
CA LEU A 129 19.51 -9.93 -2.04
C LEU A 129 18.49 -10.67 -1.18
N LEU A 130 18.93 -11.46 -0.19
CA LEU A 130 18.03 -12.16 0.71
C LEU A 130 17.25 -11.20 1.62
N THR A 131 17.90 -10.14 2.10
CA THR A 131 17.26 -9.09 2.90
C THR A 131 16.19 -8.38 2.06
N GLU A 132 16.52 -7.99 0.83
CA GLU A 132 15.57 -7.35 -0.09
C GLU A 132 14.38 -8.25 -0.42
N LEU A 133 14.64 -9.52 -0.73
CA LEU A 133 13.58 -10.50 -1.00
C LEU A 133 12.66 -10.69 0.21
N PHE A 134 13.23 -10.77 1.42
CA PHE A 134 12.45 -10.86 2.65
C PHE A 134 11.54 -9.65 2.84
N ILE A 135 12.04 -8.43 2.58
CA ILE A 135 11.25 -7.20 2.69
C ILE A 135 10.09 -7.20 1.68
N ILE A 136 10.33 -7.63 0.44
CA ILE A 136 9.30 -7.71 -0.59
C ILE A 136 8.20 -8.70 -0.16
N LEU A 137 8.58 -9.89 0.30
CA LEU A 137 7.62 -10.89 0.77
C LEU A 137 6.84 -10.44 2.00
N LEU A 138 7.50 -9.74 2.94
CA LEU A 138 6.83 -9.19 4.11
C LEU A 138 5.81 -8.12 3.71
N LYS A 139 6.15 -7.24 2.77
CA LYS A 139 5.22 -6.24 2.24
C LYS A 139 4.02 -6.87 1.54
N ASP A 140 4.24 -7.93 0.77
CA ASP A 140 3.18 -8.69 0.10
C ASP A 140 2.22 -9.32 1.12
N GLU A 141 2.75 -9.99 2.15
CA GLU A 141 1.94 -10.59 3.22
C GLU A 141 1.14 -9.54 4.00
N MET A 142 1.72 -8.36 4.23
CA MET A 142 1.04 -7.27 4.94
C MET A 142 0.09 -6.46 4.05
N ASN A 143 0.09 -6.66 2.74
CA ASN A 143 -0.57 -5.78 1.78
C ASN A 143 -2.08 -5.66 2.00
N GLU A 144 -2.76 -6.77 2.34
CA GLU A 144 -4.20 -6.76 2.59
C GLU A 144 -4.57 -5.89 3.80
N LEU A 145 -3.75 -5.94 4.86
CA LEU A 145 -3.93 -5.11 6.05
C LEU A 145 -3.59 -3.65 5.75
N ILE A 146 -2.45 -3.41 5.09
CA ILE A 146 -2.01 -2.05 4.73
C ILE A 146 -3.04 -1.40 3.81
N TYR A 147 -3.67 -2.13 2.90
CA TYR A 147 -4.73 -1.59 2.04
C TYR A 147 -5.89 -1.00 2.84
N GLN A 148 -6.34 -1.69 3.89
CA GLN A 148 -7.41 -1.17 4.76
C GLN A 148 -6.95 0.11 5.49
N VAL A 149 -5.70 0.15 5.90
CA VAL A 149 -5.09 1.29 6.60
C VAL A 149 -4.81 2.48 5.65
N ASP A 150 -4.39 2.26 4.41
CA ASP A 150 -4.12 3.31 3.44
C ASP A 150 -5.42 3.95 2.91
N CYS A 151 -6.53 3.20 2.95
CA CYS A 151 -7.85 3.76 2.63
C CYS A 151 -8.31 4.82 3.66
N ILE A 152 -7.66 4.88 4.83
CA ILE A 152 -7.78 5.99 5.78
C ILE A 152 -6.51 6.84 5.69
N VAL A 153 -6.52 8.09 6.16
CA VAL A 153 -5.36 9.01 6.05
C VAL A 153 -4.23 8.63 7.04
N PHE A 154 -3.89 7.35 7.11
CA PHE A 154 -2.71 6.82 7.76
C PHE A 154 -1.70 6.54 6.66
N VAL A 155 -0.52 7.16 6.76
CA VAL A 155 0.54 6.99 5.76
C VAL A 155 1.65 6.19 6.43
N THR A 156 1.77 4.91 6.08
CA THR A 156 2.94 4.12 6.45
C THR A 156 4.01 4.25 5.38
N GLU A 157 5.14 4.85 5.72
CA GLU A 157 6.34 4.76 4.88
C GLU A 157 7.36 3.85 5.55
N PHE A 158 7.56 2.66 4.98
CA PHE A 158 8.65 1.77 5.38
C PHE A 158 9.95 2.24 4.71
N PHE A 159 10.69 3.09 5.40
CA PHE A 159 12.07 3.40 5.05
C PHE A 159 13.00 2.47 5.80
N ILE A 160 13.79 1.70 5.04
CA ILE A 160 14.91 0.97 5.60
C ILE A 160 16.11 1.86 5.45
N HIS A 161 16.61 2.34 6.59
CA HIS A 161 17.87 3.04 6.61
C HIS A 161 19.00 2.02 6.62
N MET A 162 19.90 2.15 5.65
CA MET A 162 21.18 1.45 5.58
C MET A 162 22.11 1.90 6.72
#